data_AF-A0A7L4KPY8-F1
#
_entry.id   AF-A0A7L4KPY8-F1
#
_cell.length_a   1.000
_cell.length_b   1.000
_cell.length_c   1.000
_cell.angle_alpha   90.00
_cell.angle_beta   90.00
_cell.angle_gamma   90.00
#
_symmetry.space_group_name_H-M   'P 1'
#
loop_
_entity.id
_entity.type
_entity.pdbx_description
1 polymer ?
#
loop_
_entity_poly.entity_id
_entity_poly.type
_entity_poly.pdbx_seq_one_letter_code
_entity_poly.pdbx_strand_id
1 'polypeptide(L)' 'GVNRQKAQEWCIKHGFELVELSPEELPDEDDDFPESTGAKRIVQALNANVWSNVLMK' A
#
# COMPACT_ATOMS: atom_id res chain seq x y z
N GLY A 1 -10.26 -8.91 16.34
CA GLY A 1 -9.47 -8.09 15.39
C GLY A 1 -10.39 -7.11 14.69
N VAL A 2 -9.84 -6.05 14.10
CA VAL A 2 -10.57 -5.19 13.14
C VAL A 2 -10.73 -5.99 11.84
N ASN A 3 -11.93 -6.05 11.26
CA ASN A 3 -12.13 -6.71 9.96
C ASN A 3 -11.65 -5.81 8.81
N ARG A 4 -11.36 -6.43 7.66
CA ARG A 4 -10.83 -5.74 6.47
C ARG A 4 -11.68 -4.54 6.05
N GLN A 5 -13.00 -4.72 5.96
CA GLN A 5 -13.93 -3.68 5.52
C GLN A 5 -13.87 -2.44 6.41
N LYS A 6 -13.87 -2.62 7.74
CA LYS A 6 -13.80 -1.49 8.68
C LYS A 6 -12.47 -0.75 8.62
N ALA A 7 -11.37 -1.46 8.38
CA ALA A 7 -10.07 -0.84 8.16
C ALA A 7 -10.06 -0.02 6.86
N GLN A 8 -10.61 -0.58 5.78
CA GLN A 8 -10.70 0.07 4.47
C GLN A 8 -11.55 1.35 4.52
N GLU A 9 -12.73 1.31 5.13
CA GLU A 9 -13.59 2.49 5.32
C GLU A 9 -12.87 3.60 6.10
N TRP A 10 -12.11 3.21 7.13
CA TRP A 10 -11.33 4.16 7.92
C TRP A 10 -10.22 4.80 7.07
N CYS A 11 -9.47 4.01 6.31
CA CYS A 11 -8.41 4.48 5.42
C CYS A 11 -8.95 5.47 4.38
N ILE A 12 -10.05 5.13 3.70
CA ILE A 12 -10.71 6.01 2.72
C ILE A 12 -11.13 7.33 3.37
N LYS A 13 -11.78 7.26 4.55
CA LYS A 13 -12.27 8.46 5.26
C LYS A 13 -11.16 9.44 5.63
N HIS A 14 -9.95 8.95 5.92
CA HIS A 14 -8.83 9.77 6.36
C HIS A 14 -7.78 10.00 5.27
N GLY A 15 -8.01 9.52 4.04
CA GLY A 15 -7.09 9.67 2.92
C GLY A 15 -5.81 8.83 3.05
N PHE A 16 -5.86 7.70 3.76
CA PHE A 16 -4.76 6.75 3.82
C PHE A 16 -4.96 5.62 2.81
N GLU A 17 -3.84 5.09 2.33
CA GLU A 17 -3.81 3.84 1.61
C GLU A 17 -3.83 2.67 2.61
N LEU A 18 -4.67 1.66 2.33
CA LEU A 18 -4.64 0.39 3.06
C LEU A 18 -3.69 -0.57 2.36
N VAL A 19 -2.64 -1.01 3.05
CA VAL A 19 -1.70 -2.02 2.55
C VAL A 19 -1.77 -3.26 3.43
N GLU A 20 -2.13 -4.39 2.83
CA GLU A 20 -2.17 -5.69 3.50
C GLU A 20 -0.80 -6.38 3.37
N LEU A 21 -0.22 -6.82 4.49
CA LEU A 21 1.09 -7.49 4.51
C LEU A 21 1.02 -8.93 3.99
N SER A 22 -0.13 -9.56 4.13
CA SER A 22 -0.40 -10.93 3.69
C SER A 22 -1.84 -10.98 3.18
N PRO A 23 -2.09 -10.44 1.98
CA PRO A 23 -3.44 -10.43 1.40
C PRO A 23 -3.91 -11.86 1.10
N GLU A 24 -5.21 -12.10 1.27
CA GLU A 24 -5.82 -13.40 0.92
C GLU A 24 -5.91 -13.60 -0.60
N GLU A 25 -6.10 -12.51 -1.34
CA GLU A 25 -6.10 -12.48 -2.81
C GLU A 25 -4.82 -11.81 -3.30
N LEU A 26 -4.04 -12.55 -4.08
CA LEU A 26 -2.85 -12.01 -4.74
C LEU A 26 -3.24 -11.34 -6.07
N PRO A 27 -2.50 -10.31 -6.49
CA PRO A 27 -2.67 -9.74 -7.82
C PRO A 27 -2.43 -10.81 -8.90
N ASP A 28 -3.14 -10.70 -10.02
CA ASP A 28 -2.88 -11.54 -11.19
C ASP A 28 -1.51 -11.18 -11.79
N GLU A 29 -0.63 -12.19 -11.94
CA GLU A 29 0.72 -11.98 -12.48
C GLU A 29 0.70 -11.76 -14.00
N ASP A 30 -0.37 -12.18 -14.68
CA ASP A 30 -0.55 -11.99 -16.12
C ASP A 30 -1.18 -10.62 -16.46
N ASP A 31 -1.54 -9.81 -15.46
CA ASP A 31 -1.95 -8.42 -15.67
C ASP A 31 -0.76 -7.58 -16.15
N ASP A 32 -0.98 -6.70 -17.12
CA ASP A 32 0.05 -5.77 -17.62
C ASP A 32 0.52 -4.79 -16.52
N PHE A 33 -0.33 -4.56 -15.50
CA PHE A 33 -0.05 -3.67 -14.37
C PHE A 33 -0.43 -4.30 -13.02
N PRO A 34 0.31 -5.32 -12.55
CA PRO A 34 -0.01 -5.99 -11.31
C PRO A 34 0.17 -5.03 -10.13
N GLU A 35 -0.87 -4.92 -9.30
CA GLU A 35 -0.79 -4.13 -8.07
C GLU A 35 0.32 -4.67 -7.16
N SER A 36 1.07 -3.78 -6.52
CA SER A 36 2.03 -4.20 -5.50
C SER A 36 1.33 -4.31 -4.15
N THR A 37 1.67 -5.35 -3.38
CA THR A 37 1.13 -5.59 -2.05
C THR A 37 2.26 -5.65 -1.00
N GLY A 38 1.87 -5.67 0.27
CA GLY A 38 2.79 -5.80 1.40
C GLY A 38 3.96 -4.81 1.42
N ALA A 39 5.14 -5.30 1.80
CA ALA A 39 6.33 -4.46 1.95
C ALA A 39 6.76 -3.77 0.63
N LYS A 40 6.53 -4.43 -0.52
CA LYS A 40 6.85 -3.86 -1.84
C LYS A 40 6.08 -2.58 -2.09
N ARG A 41 4.78 -2.55 -1.74
CA ARG A 41 3.95 -1.36 -1.88
C ARG A 41 4.38 -0.23 -0.96
N ILE A 42 4.72 -0.55 0.29
CA ILE A 42 5.22 0.43 1.27
C ILE A 42 6.50 1.11 0.73
N VAL A 43 7.46 0.33 0.22
CA VAL A 43 8.69 0.88 -0.36
C VAL A 43 8.41 1.75 -1.58
N GLN A 44 7.49 1.34 -2.46
CA GLN A 44 7.09 2.17 -3.61
C GLN A 44 6.47 3.50 -3.17
N ALA A 45 5.58 3.50 -2.18
CA ALA A 45 4.99 4.72 -1.64
C ALA A 45 6.06 5.64 -1.03
N LEU A 46 7.02 5.08 -0.28
CA LEU A 46 8.13 5.85 0.29
C LEU A 46 9.02 6.47 -0.80
N ASN A 47 9.36 5.73 -1.85
CA ASN A 47 10.20 6.22 -2.95
C ASN A 47 9.51 7.27 -3.82
N ALA A 48 8.18 7.24 -3.93
CA ALA A 48 7.41 8.23 -4.69
C ALA A 48 7.21 9.55 -3.92
N ASN A 49 7.45 9.56 -2.61
CA ASN A 49 7.31 10.75 -1.81
C ASN A 49 8.51 11.71 -1.96
N VAL A 50 8.22 13.02 -1.86
CA VAL A 50 9.25 14.06 -1.84
C VAL A 50 9.62 14.34 -0.39
N TRP A 51 10.86 14.06 -0.03
CA TRP A 51 11.38 14.20 1.32
C TRP A 51 12.27 15.44 1.42
N SER A 52 11.67 16.60 1.67
CA SER A 52 12.36 17.90 1.66
C SER A 52 13.53 18.02 2.64
N ASN A 53 13.58 17.19 3.68
CA ASN A 53 14.62 17.21 4.71
C ASN A 53 15.45 15.90 4.77
N VAL A 54 15.34 15.02 3.79
CA VAL A 54 16.09 13.76 3.73
C VAL A 54 17.14 13.85 2.64
N LEU A 55 18.41 13.66 3.01
CA LEU A 55 19.49 13.41 2.05
C LEU A 55 19.38 11.97 1.57
N MET A 56 18.91 11.79 0.33
CA MET A 56 18.97 10.50 -0.37
C MET A 56 20.45 10.12 -0.55
N LYS A 57 20.81 8.87 -0.26
CA LYS A 57 22.16 8.31 -0.45
C LYS A 57 22.24 7.48 -1.72
#